data_AF-A0A923ZDL6-F1
#
_entry.id   AF-A0A923ZDL6-F1
#
_cell.length_a   1.000
_cell.length_b   1.000
_cell.length_c   1.000
_cell.angle_alpha   90.00
_cell.angle_beta   90.00
_cell.angle_gamma   90.00
#
_symmetry.space_group_name_H-M   'P 1'
#
loop_
_entity.id
_entity.type
_entity.pdbx_description
1 polymer ?
#
loop_
_entity_poly.entity_id
_entity_poly.type
_entity_poly.pdbx_seq_one_letter_code
_entity_poly.pdbx_strand_id
1 'polypeptide(L)' 'MRCPFCGNDDSQVKDSRPTEDGAAIRRRRQCPACGGRFTTFERIQLRDLVIIKKS' A
#
# COMPACT_ATOMS: atom_id res chain seq x y z
N MET A 1 4.96 -7.04 -0.40
CA MET A 1 3.57 -6.86 0.07
C MET A 1 2.90 -8.20 -0.12
N ARG A 2 2.48 -8.81 1.00
CA ARG A 2 2.02 -10.18 1.00
C ARG A 2 0.79 -10.37 0.10
N CYS A 3 0.85 -11.36 -0.78
CA CYS A 3 -0.22 -11.68 -1.71
C CYS A 3 -1.45 -12.18 -0.92
N PRO A 4 -2.64 -11.59 -1.12
CA PRO A 4 -3.85 -12.01 -0.40
C PRO A 4 -4.38 -13.39 -0.82
N PHE A 5 -3.91 -13.92 -1.96
CA PHE A 5 -4.39 -15.20 -2.50
C PHE A 5 -3.53 -16.40 -2.05
N CYS A 6 -2.20 -16.28 -2.13
CA CYS A 6 -1.29 -17.38 -1.83
C CYS A 6 -0.31 -17.10 -0.68
N GLY A 7 -0.32 -15.89 -0.11
CA GLY A 7 0.55 -15.54 1.01
C GLY A 7 2.02 -15.26 0.65
N ASN A 8 2.40 -15.28 -0.63
CA ASN A 8 3.76 -14.93 -1.09
C ASN A 8 4.13 -13.48 -0.75
N ASP A 9 5.36 -13.22 -0.31
CA ASP A 9 5.77 -11.86 0.13
C ASP A 9 6.02 -10.89 -1.03
N ASP A 10 6.28 -11.44 -2.22
CA ASP A 10 6.54 -10.66 -3.42
C ASP A 10 5.28 -10.39 -4.25
N SER A 11 5.22 -9.16 -4.73
CA SER A 11 4.18 -8.63 -5.63
C SER A 11 4.80 -7.59 -6.55
N GLN A 12 4.49 -7.63 -7.85
CA GLN A 12 4.93 -6.61 -8.80
C GLN A 12 3.86 -5.54 -8.99
N VAL A 13 4.27 -4.27 -9.01
CA VAL A 13 3.38 -3.15 -9.36
C VAL A 13 3.25 -3.10 -10.88
N LYS A 14 2.02 -3.06 -11.39
CA LYS A 14 1.72 -2.98 -12.82
C LYS A 14 1.17 -1.62 -13.24
N ASP A 15 0.41 -0.97 -12.36
CA ASP A 15 -0.20 0.34 -12.60
C ASP A 15 -0.22 1.13 -11.30
N SER A 16 0.06 2.43 -11.38
CA SER A 16 0.01 3.35 -10.24
C SER A 16 -0.65 4.65 -10.66
N ARG A 17 -1.71 5.05 -9.94
CA ARG A 17 -2.42 6.30 -10.19
C ARG A 17 -2.88 6.95 -8.89
N PRO A 18 -2.86 8.29 -8.79
CA PRO A 18 -3.48 9.00 -7.68
C PRO A 18 -5.01 8.78 -7.68
N THR A 19 -5.62 8.83 -6.50
CA THR A 19 -7.09 8.97 -6.36
C THR A 19 -7.53 10.38 -6.75
N GLU A 20 -8.81 10.56 -7.10
CA GLU A 20 -9.36 11.86 -7.52
C GLU A 20 -9.09 12.98 -6.51
N ASP A 21 -9.18 12.66 -5.21
CA ASP A 21 -8.94 13.61 -4.12
C ASP A 21 -7.45 13.84 -3.80
N GLY A 22 -6.52 13.20 -4.54
CA GLY A 22 -5.07 13.27 -4.30
C GLY A 22 -4.57 12.66 -2.97
N ALA A 23 -5.47 12.24 -2.09
CA ALA A 23 -5.16 11.77 -0.75
C ALA A 23 -4.52 10.36 -0.68
N ALA A 24 -4.59 9.59 -1.77
CA ALA A 24 -4.05 8.24 -1.82
C ALA A 24 -3.50 7.88 -3.20
N ILE A 25 -2.58 6.92 -3.23
CA ILE A 25 -2.08 6.28 -4.45
C ILE A 25 -2.71 4.90 -4.56
N ARG A 26 -3.49 4.67 -5.61
CA ARG A 26 -4.00 3.35 -5.97
C ARG A 26 -2.94 2.63 -6.82
N ARG A 27 -2.50 1.46 -6.37
CA ARG A 27 -1.57 0.59 -7.12
C ARG A 27 -2.22 -0.73 -7.47
N ARG A 28 -2.17 -1.14 -8.74
CA ARG A 28 -2.53 -2.49 -9.19
C ARG A 28 -1.29 -3.37 -9.12
N ARG A 29 -1.37 -4.46 -8.35
CA ARG A 29 -0.29 -5.40 -8.13
C ARG A 29 -0.63 -6.77 -8.74
N GLN A 30 0.39 -7.51 -9.15
CA GLN A 30 0.30 -8.89 -9.61
C GLN A 30 1.28 -9.76 -8.83
N CYS A 31 0.82 -10.91 -8.36
CA CYS A 31 1.68 -11.90 -7.72
C CYS A 31 2.44 -12.72 -8.78
N PRO A 32 3.78 -12.85 -8.68
CA PRO A 32 4.55 -13.70 -9.59
C PRO A 32 4.32 -15.21 -9.34
N ALA A 33 3.95 -15.61 -8.11
CA ALA A 33 3.79 -17.02 -7.76
C ALA A 33 2.44 -17.62 -8.21
N CYS A 34 1.32 -16.92 -7.98
CA CYS A 34 -0.01 -17.42 -8.34
C CYS A 34 -0.68 -16.68 -9.50
N GLY A 35 -0.05 -15.63 -10.05
CA GLY A 35 -0.61 -14.81 -11.13
C GLY A 35 -1.75 -13.88 -10.71
N GLY A 36 -2.24 -13.97 -9.47
CA GLY A 36 -3.36 -13.18 -8.95
C GLY A 36 -3.11 -11.67 -9.00
N ARG A 37 -4.13 -10.91 -9.41
CA ARG A 37 -4.09 -9.44 -9.50
C ARG A 37 -4.95 -8.81 -8.41
N PHE A 38 -4.42 -7.80 -7.73
CA PHE A 38 -5.12 -7.11 -6.64
C PHE A 38 -4.75 -5.62 -6.60
N THR A 39 -5.55 -4.83 -5.89
CA THR A 39 -5.34 -3.38 -5.77
C THR A 39 -4.97 -3.03 -4.33
N THR A 40 -3.98 -2.16 -4.14
CA THR A 40 -3.61 -1.63 -2.83
C THR A 40 -3.71 -0.11 -2.84
N PHE A 41 -4.07 0.48 -1.71
CA PHE A 41 -4.10 1.92 -1.53
C PHE A 41 -3.00 2.32 -0.55
N GLU A 42 -2.12 3.21 -0.99
CA GLU A 42 -1.09 3.83 -0.15
C GLU A 42 -1.58 5.23 0.24
N ARG A 43 -1.62 5.51 1.54
CA ARG A 43 -2.07 6.80 2.10
C ARG A 43 -0.94 7.41 2.90
N ILE A 44 -0.83 8.73 2.89
CA ILE A 44 0.08 9.45 3.78
C ILE A 44 -0.42 9.25 5.20
N GLN A 45 0.39 8.63 6.05
CA GLN A 45 0.10 8.57 7.48
C GLN A 45 0.61 9.85 8.13
N LEU A 46 -0.29 10.81 8.36
CA LEU A 46 -0.01 11.95 9.23
C LEU A 46 0.10 11.42 10.66
N ARG A 47 1.26 11.57 11.28
CA ARG A 47 1.46 11.25 12.71
C ARG A 47 1.40 12.55 13.49
N ASP A 48 0.58 12.57 14.53
CA ASP A 48 0.63 13.64 15.51
C ASP A 48 1.86 13.46 16.37
N LEU A 49 2.69 14.51 16.46
CA LEU A 49 3.90 14.50 17.26
C LEU A 49 3.56 15.00 18.67
N VAL A 50 3.58 14.09 19.64
CA VAL A 50 3.28 14.41 21.05
C VAL A 50 4.58 14.60 21.81
N ILE A 51 4.81 15.79 22.35
CA ILE A 51 5.94 16.08 23.25
C ILE A 51 5.50 15.80 24.69
N ILE A 52 6.13 14.81 25.32
CA ILE A 52 6.00 14.59 26.76
C ILE A 52 7.20 15.23 27.44
N LYS A 53 6.97 16.35 28.14
CA LYS A 53 8.00 17.01 28.93
C LYS A 53 8.03 16.37 30.33
N LYS A 54 9.17 15.81 30.73
CA LYS A 54 9.41 15.39 32.11
C LYS A 54 9.95 16.58 32.91
N SER A 55 9.42 16.76 34.12
CA SER A 55 9.90 17.71 35.14
C SER A 55 11.21 17.26 35.76
#